data_AF-A0A2U8WNV5-F1
#
_entry.id   AF-A0A2U8WNV5-F1
#
_cell.length_a   1.000
_cell.length_b   1.000
_cell.length_c   1.000
_cell.angle_alpha   90.00
_cell.angle_beta   90.00
_cell.angle_gamma   90.00
#
_symmetry.space_group_name_H-M   'P 1'
#
loop_
_entity.id
_entity.type
_entity.pdbx_description
1 polymer ?
#
loop_
_entity_poly.entity_id
_entity_poly.type
_entity_poly.pdbx_seq_one_letter_code
_entity_poly.pdbx_strand_id
1 'polypeptide(L)'
;MSLTPDSVPRLPRGVRLRHDTVRDAHVLLAPERTFDLDQNAVAVLSLVDGTRSIRAIAEALGRQYETDPGIIEPDVVAMLDGLLLKRVLETVPAA
;
A
#
# COMPACT_ATOMS: atom_id res chain seq x y z
N MET A 1 -11.58 11.90 -2.31
CA MET A 1 -12.06 10.95 -1.28
C MET A 1 -10.84 10.57 -0.48
N SER A 2 -10.81 10.93 0.79
CA SER A 2 -9.69 10.57 1.67
C SER A 2 -9.88 9.15 2.18
N LEU A 3 -8.81 8.37 2.21
CA LEU A 3 -8.83 7.05 2.84
C LEU A 3 -9.05 7.15 4.35
N THR A 4 -9.79 6.19 4.90
CA THR A 4 -9.96 6.01 6.35
C THR A 4 -9.20 4.76 6.81
N PRO A 5 -8.83 4.65 8.09
CA PRO A 5 -8.15 3.47 8.63
C PRO A 5 -8.91 2.16 8.41
N ASP A 6 -10.24 2.23 8.33
CA ASP A 6 -11.12 1.08 8.10
C ASP A 6 -11.31 0.75 6.60
N SER A 7 -10.77 1.58 5.70
CA SER A 7 -10.79 1.32 4.25
C SER A 7 -9.96 0.08 3.92
N VAL A 8 -10.44 -0.73 2.97
CA VAL A 8 -9.74 -1.94 2.50
C VAL A 8 -9.06 -1.65 1.16
N PRO A 9 -7.74 -1.40 1.14
CA PRO A 9 -7.00 -1.20 -0.10
C PRO A 9 -6.89 -2.48 -0.92
N ARG A 10 -6.92 -2.32 -2.23
CA ARG A 10 -6.74 -3.39 -3.20
C ARG A 10 -5.99 -2.89 -4.44
N LEU A 11 -5.15 -3.76 -5.02
CA LEU A 11 -4.54 -3.49 -6.32
C LEU A 11 -5.53 -3.78 -7.47
N PRO A 12 -5.78 -2.82 -8.37
CA PRO A 12 -6.66 -3.02 -9.51
C PRO A 12 -6.06 -3.96 -10.55
N ARG A 13 -6.89 -4.40 -11.50
CA ARG A 13 -6.43 -5.26 -12.59
C ARG A 13 -5.38 -4.55 -13.43
N GLY A 14 -4.26 -5.23 -13.66
CA GLY A 14 -3.13 -4.69 -14.42
C GLY A 14 -2.08 -3.96 -13.57
N VAL A 15 -2.35 -3.72 -12.28
CA VAL A 15 -1.34 -3.23 -11.34
C VAL A 15 -0.68 -4.40 -10.60
N ARG A 16 0.66 -4.45 -10.61
CA ARG A 16 1.43 -5.53 -9.96
C ARG A 16 2.72 -5.01 -9.35
N LEU A 17 3.04 -5.52 -8.17
CA LEU A 17 4.35 -5.34 -7.53
C LEU A 17 5.38 -6.24 -8.23
N ARG A 18 6.54 -5.68 -8.56
CA ARG A 18 7.65 -6.40 -9.21
C ARG A 18 8.96 -6.01 -8.54
N HIS A 19 9.81 -7.00 -8.27
CA HIS A 19 11.19 -6.77 -7.88
C HIS A 19 12.07 -6.80 -9.14
N ASP A 20 12.79 -5.71 -9.40
CA ASP A 20 13.82 -5.62 -10.44
C ASP A 20 15.17 -6.04 -9.84
N THR A 21 15.60 -7.26 -10.14
CA THR A 21 16.85 -7.83 -9.64
C THR A 21 18.10 -7.19 -10.25
N VAL A 22 17.98 -6.44 -11.35
CA VAL A 22 19.12 -5.75 -11.98
C VAL A 22 19.44 -4.46 -11.23
N ARG A 23 18.40 -3.80 -10.70
CA ARG A 23 18.52 -2.55 -9.94
C ARG A 23 18.39 -2.73 -8.43
N ASP A 24 18.12 -3.95 -7.98
CA ASP A 24 17.78 -4.29 -6.58
C ASP A 24 16.69 -3.36 -6.02
N ALA A 25 15.69 -3.08 -6.85
CA ALA A 25 14.67 -2.08 -6.58
C ALA A 25 13.27 -2.66 -6.82
N HIS A 26 12.31 -2.24 -6.01
CA HIS A 26 10.93 -2.66 -6.19
C HIS A 26 10.17 -1.59 -6.97
N VAL A 27 9.32 -2.04 -7.88
CA VAL A 27 8.51 -1.17 -8.73
C VAL A 27 7.06 -1.63 -8.74
N LEU A 28 6.16 -0.66 -8.78
CA LEU A 28 4.75 -0.87 -9.06
C LEU A 28 4.51 -0.67 -10.56
N LEU A 29 4.20 -1.75 -11.25
CA LEU A 29 3.83 -1.72 -12.65
C LEU A 29 2.35 -1.41 -12.75
N ALA A 30 1.99 -0.27 -13.34
CA ALA A 30 0.63 0.04 -13.76
C ALA A 30 0.55 0.04 -15.30
N PRO A 31 -0.64 -0.10 -15.90
CA PRO A 31 -0.80 -0.21 -17.35
C PRO A 31 -0.16 0.95 -18.14
N GLU A 32 -0.21 2.16 -17.58
CA GLU A 32 0.27 3.38 -18.24
C GLU A 32 1.64 3.86 -17.72
N ARG A 33 2.04 3.46 -16.51
CA ARG A 33 3.23 3.99 -15.81
C ARG A 33 3.87 2.97 -14.86
N THR A 34 5.16 3.12 -14.62
CA THR A 34 5.88 2.41 -13.57
C THR A 34 6.22 3.39 -12.44
N PHE A 35 6.09 2.95 -11.20
CA PHE A 35 6.45 3.74 -10.02
C PHE A 35 7.53 3.00 -9.24
N ASP A 36 8.62 3.69 -8.94
CA ASP A 36 9.63 3.16 -8.03
C ASP A 36 9.08 3.17 -6.60
N LEU A 37 9.36 2.11 -5.85
CA LEU A 37 8.89 1.91 -4.49
C LEU A 37 10.08 1.74 -3.55
N ASP A 38 10.03 2.50 -2.46
CA ASP A 38 10.93 2.30 -1.33
C ASP A 38 10.50 1.08 -0.51
N GLN A 39 11.40 0.60 0.35
CA GLN A 39 11.18 -0.60 1.16
C GLN A 39 9.92 -0.51 2.04
N ASN A 40 9.59 0.67 2.58
CA ASN A 40 8.37 0.86 3.37
C ASN A 40 7.12 0.70 2.50
N ALA A 41 7.14 1.27 1.30
CA ALA A 41 6.05 1.15 0.35
C ALA A 41 5.83 -0.31 -0.10
N VAL A 42 6.91 -1.04 -0.29
CA VAL A 42 6.87 -2.49 -0.59
C VAL A 42 6.25 -3.26 0.57
N ALA A 43 6.63 -2.98 1.81
CA ALA A 43 6.12 -3.67 2.99
C ALA A 43 4.59 -3.46 3.12
N VAL A 44 4.13 -2.22 2.96
CA VAL A 44 2.70 -1.88 2.92
C VAL A 44 2.00 -2.64 1.80
N LEU A 45 2.46 -2.48 0.55
CA LEU A 45 1.80 -3.07 -0.62
C LEU A 45 1.84 -4.60 -0.63
N SER A 46 2.83 -5.22 0.02
CA SER A 46 2.88 -6.67 0.19
C SER A 46 1.78 -7.21 1.12
N LEU A 47 1.26 -6.37 2.01
CA LEU A 47 0.15 -6.71 2.90
C LEU A 47 -1.22 -6.37 2.31
N VAL A 48 -1.26 -5.57 1.23
CA VAL A 48 -2.47 -5.21 0.50
C VAL A 48 -2.96 -6.40 -0.33
N ASP A 49 -3.91 -7.14 0.23
CA ASP A 49 -4.54 -8.32 -0.40
C ASP A 49 -5.99 -8.08 -0.83
N GLY A 50 -6.55 -6.90 -0.57
CA GLY A 50 -7.96 -6.59 -0.81
C GLY A 50 -8.92 -7.10 0.26
N THR A 51 -8.41 -7.58 1.40
CA THR A 51 -9.20 -8.05 2.55
C THR A 51 -8.86 -7.32 3.84
N ARG A 52 -7.61 -6.93 4.04
CA ARG A 52 -7.16 -6.20 5.24
C ARG A 52 -7.45 -4.71 5.12
N SER A 53 -7.88 -4.10 6.23
CA SER A 53 -8.00 -2.64 6.33
C SER A 53 -6.63 -1.99 6.51
N ILE A 54 -6.56 -0.67 6.31
CA ILE A 54 -5.34 0.12 6.54
C ILE A 54 -4.86 -0.05 7.99
N ARG A 55 -5.77 -0.04 8.97
CA ARG A 55 -5.45 -0.29 10.39
C ARG A 55 -4.78 -1.65 10.59
N ALA A 56 -5.34 -2.71 10.00
CA ALA A 56 -4.77 -4.06 10.13
C ALA A 56 -3.37 -4.16 9.49
N ILE A 57 -3.14 -3.43 8.39
CA ILE A 57 -1.82 -3.32 7.77
C ILE A 57 -0.84 -2.59 8.70
N ALA A 58 -1.25 -1.44 9.26
CA ALA A 58 -0.43 -0.68 10.20
C ALA A 58 -0.09 -1.48 11.46
N GLU A 59 -1.04 -2.26 12.00
CA GLU A 59 -0.79 -3.17 13.12
C GLU A 59 0.22 -4.27 12.78
N ALA A 60 0.11 -4.87 11.59
CA ALA A 60 1.05 -5.90 11.14
C ALA A 60 2.47 -5.33 10.96
N LEU A 61 2.59 -4.13 10.38
CA LEU A 61 3.87 -3.44 10.23
C LEU A 61 4.43 -3.00 11.60
N GLY A 62 3.59 -2.51 12.50
CA GLY A 62 4.00 -2.15 13.86
C GLY A 62 4.57 -3.34 14.63
N ARG A 63 4.00 -4.53 14.47
CA ARG A 63 4.56 -5.76 15.03
C ARG A 63 5.88 -6.17 14.36
N GLN A 64 6.00 -5.98 13.05
CA GLN A 64 7.21 -6.33 12.30
C GLN A 64 8.39 -5.40 12.59
N TYR A 65 8.13 -4.12 12.81
CA TYR A 65 9.13 -3.08 13.08
C TYR A 65 9.22 -2.69 14.56
N GLU A 66 8.55 -3.42 15.46
CA GLU A 66 8.50 -3.16 16.90
C GLU A 66 8.17 -1.70 17.24
N THR A 67 7.22 -1.12 16.51
CA THR A 67 6.83 0.29 16.55
C THR A 67 5.33 0.43 16.79
N ASP A 68 4.93 1.56 17.39
CA ASP A 68 3.53 1.90 17.61
C ASP A 68 2.76 2.01 16.27
N PRO A 69 1.73 1.17 16.05
CA PRO A 69 0.86 1.26 14.87
C PRO A 69 0.25 2.65 14.67
N GLY A 70 0.01 3.41 15.74
CA GLY A 70 -0.56 4.76 15.67
C GLY A 70 0.37 5.78 15.01
N ILE A 71 1.68 5.51 14.96
CA ILE A 71 2.66 6.33 14.25
C ILE A 71 2.74 5.91 12.77
N ILE A 72 2.58 4.62 12.49
CA ILE A 72 2.66 4.05 11.13
C ILE A 72 1.38 4.32 10.34
N GLU A 73 0.21 4.22 10.98
CA GLU A 73 -1.10 4.38 10.35
C GLU A 73 -1.23 5.66 9.50
N PRO A 74 -0.94 6.88 10.00
CA PRO A 74 -1.07 8.09 9.20
C PRO A 74 -0.17 8.10 7.96
N ASP A 75 1.05 7.57 8.07
CA ASP A 75 1.98 7.46 6.95
C ASP A 75 1.47 6.47 5.89
N VAL A 76 0.92 5.33 6.33
CA VAL A 76 0.30 4.34 5.44
C VAL A 76 -0.93 4.92 4.74
N VAL A 77 -1.79 5.65 5.47
CA VAL A 77 -2.95 6.33 4.88
C VAL A 77 -2.51 7.33 3.83
N ALA A 78 -1.56 8.22 4.14
CA ALA A 78 -1.07 9.24 3.21
C ALA A 78 -0.44 8.61 1.95
N MET A 79 0.34 7.53 2.12
CA MET A 79 0.93 6.79 1.03
C MET A 79 -0.14 6.19 0.11
N LEU A 80 -1.12 5.48 0.67
CA LEU A 80 -2.19 4.83 -0.10
C LEU A 80 -3.11 5.85 -0.78
N ASP A 81 -3.35 7.00 -0.16
CA ASP A 81 -4.14 8.10 -0.75
C ASP A 81 -3.45 8.66 -2.00
N GLY A 82 -2.12 8.80 -1.95
CA GLY A 82 -1.31 9.17 -3.12
C GLY A 82 -1.40 8.16 -4.27
N LEU A 83 -1.47 6.86 -3.96
CA LEU A 83 -1.67 5.80 -4.96
C LEU A 83 -3.09 5.77 -5.53
N LEU A 84 -4.10 6.05 -4.69
CA LEU A 84 -5.50 6.19 -5.10
C LEU A 84 -5.67 7.34 -6.10
N LEU A 85 -5.06 8.50 -5.83
CA LEU A 85 -5.07 9.66 -6.74
C LEU A 85 -4.44 9.35 -8.10
N LYS A 86 -3.43 8.48 -8.12
CA LYS A 86 -2.75 8.01 -9.33
C LYS A 86 -3.51 6.89 -10.05
N ARG A 87 -4.66 6.45 -9.53
CA ARG A 87 -5.48 5.34 -10.06
C ARG A 87 -4.73 4.01 -10.15
N VAL A 88 -3.77 3.79 -9.25
CA VAL A 88 -3.03 2.51 -9.14
C VAL A 88 -3.40 1.71 -7.90
N LEU A 89 -4.36 2.20 -7.13
CA LEU A 89 -4.96 1.56 -5.97
C LEU A 89 -6.47 1.79 -6.05
N GLU A 90 -7.24 0.83 -5.59
CA GLU A 90 -8.68 0.97 -5.37
C GLU A 90 -9.00 0.64 -3.92
N THR A 91 -10.14 1.11 -3.43
CA THR A 91 -10.65 0.72 -2.11
C THR A 91 -12.03 0.15 -2.22
N VAL A 92 -12.28 -0.88 -1.41
CA VAL A 92 -13.64 -1.38 -1.21
C VAL A 92 -14.25 -0.54 -0.08
N PRO A 93 -15.44 0.04 -0.28
CA PRO A 93 -16.13 0.68 0.83
C PRO A 93 -16.39 -0.36 1.92
N ALA A 94 -15.98 -0.06 3.14
CA ALA A 94 -16.45 -0.79 4.32
C ALA A 94 -17.97 -0.60 4.38
N ALA A 95 -18.71 -1.69 4.25
CA ALA A 95 -20.17 -1.71 4.28
C ALA A 95 -20.71 -1.26 5.65
#